data_AF-A0A7X5CWP1-F1
#
_entry.id   AF-A0A7X5CWP1-F1
#
_cell.length_a   1.000
_cell.length_b   1.000
_cell.length_c   1.000
_cell.angle_alpha   90.00
_cell.angle_beta   90.00
_cell.angle_gamma   90.00
#
_symmetry.space_group_name_H-M   'P 1'
#
loop_
_entity.id
_entity.type
_entity.pdbx_description
1 polymer ?
#
loop_
_entity_poly.entity_id
_entity_poly.type
_entity_poly.pdbx_seq_one_letter_code
_entity_poly.pdbx_strand_id
1 'polypeptide(L)'
;MSHLFDTLTIYDWIFTAIVAYFITSVILHIINFIKEIKKMKHRQMISVDYKIVDIEKLLLKCRELFPIDTVYFHGRTFHSGMRVKITTMQKTVIIGEIIGKNKMDLLCIKTQNQIIAHALDKIEEIEQY
;
A
#
# COMPACT_ATOMS: atom_id res chain seq x y z
N MET A 1 66.39 -6.42 -9.15
CA MET A 1 65.03 -5.98 -8.78
C MET A 1 64.34 -7.14 -8.06
N SER A 2 64.93 -7.59 -6.95
CA SER A 2 64.60 -8.89 -6.32
C SER A 2 64.88 -8.94 -4.81
N HIS A 3 65.22 -7.82 -4.16
CA HIS A 3 65.47 -7.76 -2.71
C HIS A 3 64.32 -7.16 -1.90
N LEU A 4 63.15 -6.93 -2.50
CA LEU A 4 61.97 -6.42 -1.78
C LEU A 4 61.12 -7.54 -1.15
N PHE A 5 61.40 -8.82 -1.44
CA PHE A 5 60.57 -9.95 -1.02
C PHE A 5 61.21 -10.85 0.06
N ASP A 6 62.47 -10.61 0.46
CA ASP A 6 63.20 -11.50 1.38
C ASP A 6 63.04 -11.18 2.87
N THR A 7 62.24 -10.16 3.22
CA THR A 7 61.97 -9.78 4.62
C THR A 7 60.47 -9.73 4.91
N LEU A 8 59.67 -10.65 4.36
CA LEU A 8 58.35 -10.88 4.92
C LEU A 8 58.50 -11.67 6.22
N THR A 9 58.43 -10.95 7.32
CA THR A 9 58.46 -11.58 8.65
C THR A 9 57.10 -12.22 8.90
N ILE A 10 57.04 -13.29 9.70
CA ILE A 10 55.77 -13.95 10.09
C ILE A 10 54.74 -12.93 10.62
N TYR A 11 55.22 -11.83 11.22
CA TYR A 11 54.43 -10.68 11.64
C TYR A 11 53.64 -10.01 10.51
N ASP A 12 54.24 -9.82 9.32
CA ASP A 12 53.58 -9.19 8.17
C ASP A 12 52.43 -10.05 7.64
N TRP A 13 52.58 -11.38 7.69
CA TRP A 13 51.54 -12.31 7.28
C TRP A 13 50.32 -12.25 8.22
N ILE A 14 50.57 -12.23 9.53
CA ILE A 14 49.51 -12.13 10.54
C ILE A 14 48.81 -10.76 10.45
N PHE A 15 49.59 -9.68 10.32
CA PHE A 15 49.06 -8.33 10.19
C PHE A 15 48.20 -8.17 8.93
N THR A 16 48.67 -8.69 7.79
CA THR A 16 47.93 -8.66 6.53
C THR A 16 46.62 -9.45 6.61
N ALA A 17 46.62 -10.60 7.28
CA ALA A 17 45.39 -11.39 7.48
C ALA A 17 44.33 -10.64 8.31
N ILE A 18 44.77 -9.93 9.35
CA ILE A 18 43.88 -9.11 10.19
C ILE A 18 43.31 -7.95 9.37
N VAL A 19 44.17 -7.22 8.65
CA VAL A 19 43.74 -6.08 7.80
C VAL A 19 42.78 -6.55 6.71
N ALA A 20 43.05 -7.68 6.05
CA ALA A 20 42.17 -8.26 5.05
C ALA A 20 40.79 -8.60 5.63
N TYR A 21 40.72 -9.18 6.83
CA TYR A 21 39.46 -9.48 7.50
C TYR A 21 38.63 -8.21 7.75
N PHE A 22 39.26 -7.13 8.22
CA PHE A 22 38.58 -5.85 8.41
C PHE A 22 38.07 -5.26 7.10
N ILE A 23 38.87 -5.26 6.04
CA ILE A 23 38.47 -4.75 4.72
C ILE A 23 37.28 -5.55 4.18
N THR A 24 37.34 -6.88 4.23
CA THR A 24 36.24 -7.74 3.76
C THR A 24 34.96 -7.51 4.58
N SER A 25 35.07 -7.35 5.90
CA SER A 25 33.93 -7.05 6.76
C SER A 25 33.24 -5.73 6.40
N VAL A 26 34.03 -4.67 6.18
CA VAL A 26 33.52 -3.34 5.78
C VAL A 26 32.82 -3.40 4.42
N ILE A 27 33.41 -4.07 3.43
CA ILE A 27 32.83 -4.22 2.09
C ILE A 27 31.49 -4.96 2.16
N LEU A 28 31.42 -6.06 2.93
CA LEU A 28 30.18 -6.84 3.07
C LEU A 28 29.07 -6.03 3.74
N HIS A 29 29.42 -5.22 4.74
CA HIS A 29 28.47 -4.34 5.42
C HIS A 29 27.90 -3.29 4.47
N ILE A 30 28.73 -2.64 3.66
CA ILE A 30 28.31 -1.64 2.67
C ILE A 30 27.41 -2.27 1.60
N ILE A 31 27.78 -3.45 1.07
CA ILE A 31 26.97 -4.16 0.05
C ILE A 31 25.60 -4.52 0.60
N ASN A 32 25.52 -5.01 1.84
CA ASN A 32 24.25 -5.34 2.48
C ASN A 32 23.40 -4.08 2.71
N PHE A 33 24.01 -2.97 3.10
CA PHE A 33 23.32 -1.69 3.27
C PHE A 33 22.74 -1.15 1.96
N ILE A 34 23.50 -1.21 0.87
CA ILE A 34 23.04 -0.79 -0.47
C ILE A 34 21.90 -1.69 -0.96
N LYS A 35 21.96 -3.01 -0.69
CA LYS A 35 20.88 -3.96 -1.05
C LYS A 35 19.59 -3.63 -0.31
N GLU A 36 19.65 -3.32 0.99
CA GLU A 36 18.48 -2.93 1.77
C GLU A 36 17.86 -1.61 1.29
N ILE A 37 18.67 -0.61 0.95
CA ILE A 37 18.18 0.67 0.39
C ILE A 37 17.48 0.45 -0.96
N LYS A 38 18.06 -0.35 -1.87
CA LYS A 38 17.43 -0.68 -3.16
C LYS A 38 16.11 -1.41 -2.98
N LYS A 39 16.02 -2.31 -1.99
CA LYS A 39 14.79 -3.03 -1.64
C LYS A 39 13.70 -2.09 -1.12
N MET A 40 14.04 -1.04 -0.38
CA MET A 40 13.08 -0.02 0.06
C MET A 40 12.57 0.84 -1.11
N LYS A 41 13.46 1.29 -2.01
CA LYS A 41 13.08 2.12 -3.17
C LYS A 41 12.14 1.38 -4.13
N HIS A 42 12.36 0.08 -4.34
CA HIS A 42 11.48 -0.73 -5.19
C HIS A 42 10.09 -0.92 -4.57
N ARG A 43 9.98 -1.11 -3.25
CA ARG A 43 8.69 -1.18 -2.54
C ARG A 43 7.90 0.11 -2.62
N GLN A 44 8.55 1.28 -2.58
CA GLN A 44 7.86 2.57 -2.68
C GLN A 44 7.27 2.80 -4.08
N MET A 45 8.01 2.54 -5.16
CA MET A 45 7.48 2.64 -6.53
C MET A 45 6.36 1.62 -6.78
N ILE A 46 6.50 0.38 -6.31
CA ILE A 46 5.45 -0.64 -6.41
C ILE A 46 4.20 -0.22 -5.64
N SER A 47 4.32 0.37 -4.45
CA SER A 47 3.16 0.72 -3.63
C SER A 47 2.27 1.83 -4.24
N VAL A 48 2.85 2.73 -5.03
CA VAL A 48 2.12 3.82 -5.69
C VAL A 48 1.41 3.29 -6.94
N ASP A 49 2.11 2.50 -7.76
CA ASP A 49 1.56 1.90 -8.98
C ASP A 49 0.49 0.84 -8.64
N TYR A 50 0.78 -0.05 -7.67
CA TYR A 50 -0.16 -1.05 -7.15
C TYR A 50 -1.45 -0.42 -6.62
N LYS A 51 -1.36 0.68 -5.85
CA LYS A 51 -2.56 1.37 -5.33
C LYS A 51 -3.43 1.95 -6.44
N ILE A 52 -2.86 2.50 -7.51
CA ILE A 52 -3.62 3.13 -8.59
C ILE A 52 -4.25 2.07 -9.49
N VAL A 53 -3.48 1.04 -9.86
CA VAL A 53 -3.95 -0.08 -10.71
C VAL A 53 -4.99 -0.95 -9.99
N ASP A 54 -4.90 -1.12 -8.67
CA ASP A 54 -5.92 -1.86 -7.92
C ASP A 54 -7.21 -1.06 -7.74
N ILE A 55 -7.20 0.27 -7.56
CA ILE A 55 -8.45 1.02 -7.38
C ILE A 55 -9.35 0.92 -8.62
N GLU A 56 -8.79 0.98 -9.82
CA GLU A 56 -9.57 0.85 -11.06
C GLU A 56 -10.14 -0.57 -11.23
N LYS A 57 -9.33 -1.59 -10.95
CA LYS A 57 -9.78 -3.00 -10.95
C LYS A 57 -10.82 -3.29 -9.87
N LEU A 58 -10.67 -2.70 -8.69
CA LEU A 58 -11.63 -2.80 -7.59
C LEU A 58 -12.92 -2.07 -7.93
N LEU A 59 -12.85 -0.95 -8.66
CA LEU A 59 -14.04 -0.23 -9.12
C LEU A 59 -14.84 -1.05 -10.12
N LEU A 60 -14.15 -1.69 -11.08
CA LEU A 60 -14.78 -2.63 -12.03
C LEU A 60 -15.46 -3.78 -11.28
N LYS A 61 -14.76 -4.42 -10.35
CA LYS A 61 -15.34 -5.47 -9.50
C LYS A 61 -16.50 -4.97 -8.63
N CYS A 62 -16.44 -3.75 -8.10
CA CYS A 62 -17.58 -3.18 -7.38
C CYS A 62 -18.78 -2.98 -8.30
N ARG A 63 -18.60 -2.52 -9.55
CA ARG A 63 -19.71 -2.41 -10.50
C ARG A 63 -20.34 -3.77 -10.84
N GLU A 64 -19.53 -4.83 -10.94
CA GLU A 64 -20.04 -6.18 -11.15
C GLU A 64 -20.78 -6.73 -9.92
N LEU A 65 -20.24 -6.51 -8.71
CA LEU A 65 -20.79 -7.04 -7.47
C LEU A 65 -21.98 -6.23 -6.93
N PHE A 66 -22.08 -4.95 -7.31
CA PHE A 66 -23.11 -4.03 -6.85
C PHE A 66 -23.93 -3.49 -8.04
N PRO A 67 -24.70 -4.36 -8.73
CA PRO A 67 -25.38 -4.01 -9.98
C PRO A 67 -26.64 -3.14 -9.78
N ILE A 68 -27.03 -2.84 -8.53
CA ILE A 68 -28.25 -2.09 -8.24
C ILE A 68 -27.89 -0.62 -8.05
N ASP A 69 -28.23 0.20 -9.03
CA ASP A 69 -27.87 1.61 -9.04
C ASP A 69 -28.73 2.50 -8.13
N THR A 70 -29.79 1.94 -7.55
CA THR A 70 -30.74 2.64 -6.70
C THR A 70 -30.66 2.16 -5.26
N VAL A 71 -30.55 3.11 -4.35
CA VAL A 71 -30.39 2.88 -2.92
C VAL A 71 -31.54 3.58 -2.21
N TYR A 72 -32.43 2.80 -1.61
CA TYR A 72 -33.51 3.33 -0.81
C TYR A 72 -33.12 3.28 0.66
N PHE A 73 -33.14 4.44 1.32
CA PHE A 73 -32.77 4.57 2.72
C PHE A 73 -33.67 5.59 3.40
N HIS A 74 -34.40 5.17 4.44
CA HIS A 74 -35.32 6.02 5.23
C HIS A 74 -36.24 6.93 4.41
N GLY A 75 -36.90 6.39 3.37
CA GLY A 75 -37.83 7.19 2.55
C GLY A 75 -37.18 8.01 1.44
N ARG A 76 -35.85 8.04 1.37
CA ARG A 76 -35.08 8.75 0.33
C ARG A 76 -34.47 7.76 -0.65
N THR A 77 -34.42 8.16 -1.91
CA THR A 77 -33.77 7.41 -2.97
C THR A 77 -32.48 8.10 -3.35
N PHE A 78 -31.39 7.35 -3.34
CA PHE A 78 -30.08 7.76 -3.81
C PHE A 78 -29.70 6.92 -5.03
N HIS A 79 -28.95 7.52 -5.94
CA HIS A 79 -28.54 6.93 -7.20
C HIS A 79 -27.01 6.80 -7.27
N SER A 80 -26.54 5.82 -8.03
CA SER A 80 -25.14 5.74 -8.43
C SER A 80 -24.66 7.06 -9.05
N GLY A 81 -23.46 7.49 -8.68
CA GLY A 81 -22.89 8.78 -9.07
C GLY A 81 -23.21 9.95 -8.14
N MET A 82 -24.15 9.79 -7.19
CA MET A 82 -24.44 10.84 -6.22
C MET A 82 -23.34 10.93 -5.16
N ARG A 83 -22.90 12.16 -4.88
CA ARG A 83 -22.03 12.44 -3.75
C ARG A 83 -22.86 12.50 -2.48
N VAL A 84 -22.43 11.72 -1.49
CA VAL A 84 -23.11 11.60 -0.22
C VAL A 84 -22.12 11.62 0.93
N LYS A 85 -22.63 12.06 2.07
CA LYS A 85 -22.01 11.92 3.37
C LYS A 85 -22.81 10.90 4.16
N ILE A 86 -22.13 9.84 4.58
CA ILE A 86 -22.71 8.70 5.28
C ILE A 86 -22.18 8.71 6.70
N THR A 87 -23.08 8.71 7.67
CA THR A 87 -22.76 8.55 9.09
C THR A 87 -23.12 7.13 9.49
N THR A 88 -22.14 6.35 9.95
CA THR A 88 -22.40 4.98 10.45
C THR A 88 -22.88 5.01 11.89
N MET A 89 -23.48 3.93 12.38
CA MET A 89 -23.88 3.79 13.79
C MET A 89 -22.69 3.91 14.77
N GLN A 90 -21.46 3.70 14.30
CA GLN A 90 -20.23 3.90 15.08
C GLN A 90 -19.77 5.37 15.08
N LYS A 91 -20.61 6.30 14.61
CA LYS A 91 -20.32 7.74 14.47
C LYS A 91 -19.14 8.04 13.54
N THR A 92 -18.82 7.12 12.62
CA THR A 92 -17.79 7.36 11.59
C THR A 92 -18.42 8.01 10.38
N VAL A 93 -17.75 9.02 9.83
CA VAL A 93 -18.24 9.77 8.66
C VAL A 93 -17.47 9.35 7.43
N ILE A 94 -18.20 8.92 6.40
CA ILE A 94 -17.67 8.53 5.10
C ILE A 94 -18.21 9.51 4.06
N ILE A 95 -17.32 10.19 3.35
CA ILE A 95 -17.67 11.12 2.28
C ILE A 95 -17.21 10.52 0.96
N GLY A 96 -18.14 10.36 0.01
CA GLY A 96 -17.82 9.75 -1.26
C GLY A 96 -18.98 9.72 -2.25
N GLU A 97 -18.75 9.04 -3.35
CA GLU A 97 -19.71 8.83 -4.43
C GLU A 97 -20.30 7.41 -4.31
N ILE A 98 -21.62 7.29 -4.40
CA ILE A 98 -22.28 5.99 -4.43
C ILE A 98 -21.96 5.29 -5.75
N ILE A 99 -21.45 4.07 -5.68
CA ILE A 99 -21.26 3.22 -6.87
C ILE A 99 -22.49 2.36 -7.13
N GLY A 100 -23.14 1.89 -6.08
CA GLY A 100 -24.32 1.01 -6.17
C GLY A 100 -24.47 0.13 -4.92
N LYS A 101 -25.55 -0.65 -4.87
CA LYS A 101 -25.78 -1.67 -3.85
C LYS A 101 -25.84 -3.08 -4.43
N ASN A 102 -25.65 -4.09 -3.58
CA ASN A 102 -25.84 -5.49 -3.95
C ASN A 102 -27.15 -6.06 -3.36
N LYS A 103 -27.42 -7.35 -3.62
CA LYS A 103 -28.62 -8.06 -3.13
C LYS A 103 -28.61 -8.31 -1.61
N MET A 104 -27.48 -8.15 -0.95
CA MET A 104 -27.32 -8.29 0.50
C MET A 104 -27.39 -6.93 1.21
N ASP A 105 -27.84 -5.88 0.52
CA ASP A 105 -27.88 -4.51 1.03
C ASP A 105 -26.52 -4.03 1.58
N LEU A 106 -25.44 -4.40 0.89
CA LEU A 106 -24.15 -3.72 1.00
C LEU A 106 -24.12 -2.55 0.00
N LEU A 107 -23.65 -1.39 0.44
CA LEU A 107 -23.43 -0.17 -0.33
C LEU A 107 -21.94 -0.04 -0.68
N CYS A 108 -21.60 0.09 -1.96
CA CYS A 108 -20.25 0.43 -2.39
C CYS A 108 -20.11 1.94 -2.58
N ILE A 109 -19.10 2.54 -1.93
CA ILE A 109 -18.85 3.98 -1.88
C ILE A 109 -17.42 4.24 -2.32
N LYS A 110 -17.24 5.12 -3.31
CA LYS A 110 -15.94 5.60 -3.75
C LYS A 110 -15.57 6.86 -2.99
N THR A 111 -14.58 6.76 -2.11
CA THR A 111 -13.95 7.94 -1.48
C THR A 111 -12.79 8.44 -2.35
N GLN A 112 -12.11 9.52 -1.93
CA GLN A 112 -10.95 10.05 -2.66
C GLN A 112 -9.78 9.05 -2.73
N ASN A 113 -9.61 8.21 -1.70
CA ASN A 113 -8.41 7.38 -1.54
C ASN A 113 -8.68 5.87 -1.62
N GLN A 114 -9.94 5.45 -1.46
CA GLN A 114 -10.30 4.03 -1.39
C GLN A 114 -11.77 3.77 -1.72
N ILE A 115 -12.08 2.52 -2.06
CA ILE A 115 -13.44 2.04 -2.23
C ILE A 115 -13.84 1.28 -0.97
N ILE A 116 -15.02 1.60 -0.43
CA ILE A 116 -15.53 1.05 0.82
C ILE A 116 -16.85 0.35 0.53
N ALA A 117 -16.99 -0.90 0.97
CA ALA A 117 -18.27 -1.58 1.03
C ALA A 117 -18.78 -1.55 2.48
N HIS A 118 -19.98 -1.01 2.69
CA HIS A 118 -20.59 -0.90 4.02
C HIS A 118 -22.01 -1.43 4.00
N ALA A 119 -22.43 -2.10 5.06
CA ALA A 119 -23.79 -2.65 5.15
C ALA A 119 -24.80 -1.52 5.45
N LEU A 120 -25.93 -1.49 4.73
CA LEU A 120 -26.94 -0.44 4.89
C LEU A 120 -27.53 -0.39 6.30
N ASP A 121 -27.67 -1.53 6.97
CA ASP A 121 -28.19 -1.67 8.32
C ASP A 121 -27.30 -1.03 9.40
N LYS A 122 -26.01 -0.81 9.08
CA LYS A 122 -25.03 -0.15 9.95
C LYS A 122 -24.87 1.33 9.67
N ILE A 123 -25.66 1.88 8.75
CA ILE A 123 -25.70 3.29 8.44
C ILE A 123 -26.77 3.96 9.31
N GLU A 124 -26.38 5.02 10.01
CA GLU A 124 -27.29 5.87 10.80
C GLU A 124 -27.97 6.90 9.88
N GLU A 125 -27.20 7.58 9.02
CA GLU A 125 -27.71 8.66 8.18
C GLU A 125 -26.99 8.75 6.82
N ILE A 126 -27.72 9.16 5.78
CA ILE A 126 -27.19 9.49 4.45
C ILE A 126 -27.69 10.90 4.05
N GLU A 127 -26.75 11.81 3.81
CA GLU A 127 -26.99 13.17 3.34
C GLU A 127 -26.40 13.35 1.94
N GLN A 128 -27.14 13.98 1.02
CA GLN A 128 -26.61 14.35 -0.29
C GLN A 128 -25.80 15.64 -0.18
N TYR A 129 -24.63 15.68 -0.82
CA TYR A 129 -23.71 16.82 -0.85
C TYR A 129 -23.57 17.39 -2.27
#